data_AF-A0A845G919-F1
#
_entry.id   AF-A0A845G919-F1
#
_cell.length_a   1.000
_cell.length_b   1.000
_cell.length_c   1.000
_cell.angle_alpha   90.00
_cell.angle_beta   90.00
_cell.angle_gamma   90.00
#
_symmetry.space_group_name_H-M   'P 1'
#
loop_
_entity.id
_entity.type
_entity.pdbx_description
1 polymer ?
#
loop_
_entity_poly.entity_id
_entity_poly.type
_entity_poly.pdbx_seq_one_letter_code
_entity_poly.pdbx_strand_id
1 'polypeptide(L)'
;MNKNISTFPRSNHLPLPLTPGDCDLRDFSFMPLDVLRLRDSDISAIVSGDEFRAAVLLWCASWHQIPAASIPDDDVVLAQLAGYGRVVREWTKLRAGALHGWIKCADGRLYHPIVAEKANEAWQAKRAQRWKTECARIKKHNQRHGEDLPFPALEEFLADVPRDTVPPSRPCPQGPALQETGRETGTGKSLPTQAQGDAVPPPPVARIGELCRRLRQLGIAAAPGLFAKPGWAEVLQRLDDEFIVAVVAQKLRAHPGEHFSAAYFLPVLSELIRNSGKPANPSFGGTHAERQRVLDQLTGRADGARTVDGQARLVG
;
A
#
# COMPACT_ATOMS: atom_id res chain seq x y z
N MET A 1 -43.32 -26.53 49.19
CA MET A 1 -43.25 -26.47 47.72
C MET A 1 -42.06 -25.61 47.34
N ASN A 2 -40.85 -26.19 47.35
CA ASN A 2 -39.62 -25.45 47.04
C ASN A 2 -39.30 -25.70 45.56
N LYS A 3 -39.52 -24.67 44.73
CA LYS A 3 -39.09 -24.68 43.34
C LYS A 3 -37.56 -24.57 43.33
N ASN A 4 -36.91 -25.69 43.00
CA ASN A 4 -35.49 -25.74 42.69
C ASN A 4 -35.20 -24.75 41.55
N ILE A 5 -34.48 -23.68 41.88
CA ILE A 5 -33.85 -22.81 40.89
C ILE A 5 -32.70 -23.63 40.30
N SER A 6 -32.86 -24.04 39.04
CA SER A 6 -31.81 -24.69 38.26
C SER A 6 -30.66 -23.70 38.06
N THR A 7 -29.63 -23.82 38.89
CA THR A 7 -28.35 -23.14 38.75
C THR A 7 -27.63 -23.76 37.55
N PHE A 8 -27.82 -23.22 36.35
CA PHE A 8 -26.96 -23.55 35.21
C PHE A 8 -25.54 -23.05 35.53
N PRO A 9 -24.50 -23.91 35.50
CA PRO A 9 -23.13 -23.45 35.67
C PRO A 9 -22.78 -22.54 34.48
N ARG A 10 -22.33 -21.30 34.77
CA ARG A 10 -21.71 -20.44 33.74
C ARG A 10 -20.43 -21.12 33.29
N SER A 11 -20.50 -21.86 32.21
CA SER A 11 -19.33 -22.43 31.55
C SER A 11 -18.46 -21.29 31.02
N ASN A 12 -17.38 -20.98 31.75
CA ASN A 12 -16.41 -19.94 31.41
C ASN A 12 -15.56 -20.39 30.22
N HIS A 13 -16.16 -20.52 29.04
CA HIS A 13 -15.46 -20.89 27.82
C HIS A 13 -14.90 -19.64 27.16
N LEU A 14 -13.57 -19.57 27.06
CA LEU A 14 -12.89 -18.56 26.26
C LEU A 14 -13.33 -18.68 24.79
N PRO A 15 -13.45 -17.57 24.05
CA PRO A 15 -13.78 -17.60 22.64
C PRO A 15 -12.70 -18.30 21.81
N LEU A 16 -13.08 -18.81 20.65
CA LEU A 16 -12.13 -19.31 19.66
C LEU A 16 -11.19 -18.17 19.18
N PRO A 17 -9.98 -18.50 18.71
CA PRO A 17 -9.08 -17.53 18.07
C PRO A 17 -9.79 -16.71 16.99
N LEU A 18 -9.51 -15.40 16.94
CA LEU A 18 -10.18 -14.49 16.00
C LEU A 18 -9.58 -14.52 14.58
N THR A 19 -8.43 -15.16 14.40
CA THR A 19 -7.83 -15.44 13.10
C THR A 19 -7.38 -16.90 13.03
N PRO A 20 -7.30 -17.49 11.82
CA PRO A 20 -6.80 -18.85 11.64
C PRO A 20 -5.39 -19.05 12.22
N GLY A 21 -5.12 -20.25 12.73
CA GLY A 21 -3.82 -20.62 13.33
C GLY A 21 -2.61 -20.40 12.42
N ASP A 22 -2.84 -20.48 11.11
CA ASP A 22 -1.86 -20.35 10.03
C ASP A 22 -1.82 -18.94 9.40
N CYS A 23 -2.56 -17.97 9.95
CA CYS A 23 -2.63 -16.61 9.43
C CYS A 23 -1.26 -15.92 9.56
N ASP A 24 -0.48 -15.93 8.48
CA ASP A 24 0.86 -15.34 8.39
C ASP A 24 0.88 -14.15 7.43
N LEU A 25 1.07 -12.95 7.98
CA LEU A 25 1.14 -11.68 7.25
C LEU A 25 2.51 -10.99 7.39
N ARG A 26 3.56 -11.72 7.79
CA ARG A 26 4.91 -11.15 7.98
C ARG A 26 5.55 -10.58 6.70
N ASP A 27 5.07 -11.00 5.53
CA ASP A 27 5.46 -10.46 4.22
C ASP A 27 4.73 -9.14 3.85
N PHE A 28 3.77 -8.69 4.67
CA PHE A 28 3.06 -7.42 4.47
C PHE A 28 3.80 -6.31 5.21
N SER A 29 4.36 -5.37 4.46
CA SER A 29 5.11 -4.23 5.02
C SER A 29 4.24 -3.19 5.73
N PHE A 30 2.92 -3.21 5.50
CA PHE A 30 1.97 -2.27 6.10
C PHE A 30 0.79 -3.00 6.75
N MET A 31 0.26 -2.40 7.81
CA MET A 31 -0.99 -2.78 8.45
C MET A 31 -2.06 -1.73 8.11
N PRO A 32 -3.22 -2.12 7.54
CA PRO A 32 -4.34 -1.20 7.37
C PRO A 32 -4.82 -0.69 8.74
N LEU A 33 -4.88 0.63 8.90
CA LEU A 33 -5.41 1.28 10.10
C LEU A 33 -6.62 2.13 9.71
N ASP A 34 -7.79 1.81 10.28
CA ASP A 34 -8.98 2.62 10.14
C ASP A 34 -8.87 3.85 11.05
N VAL A 35 -8.46 4.97 10.43
CA VAL A 35 -8.17 6.22 11.15
C VAL A 35 -9.42 6.80 11.81
N LEU A 36 -10.59 6.70 11.17
CA LEU A 36 -11.84 7.21 11.74
C LEU A 36 -12.25 6.38 12.94
N ARG A 37 -12.25 5.04 12.78
CA ARG A 37 -12.60 4.12 13.87
C ARG A 37 -11.64 4.23 15.04
N LEU A 38 -10.35 4.45 14.80
CA LEU A 38 -9.38 4.69 15.86
C LEU A 38 -9.66 6.02 16.58
N ARG A 39 -9.72 7.12 15.83
CA ARG A 39 -9.87 8.47 16.40
C ARG A 39 -11.14 8.59 17.23
N ASP A 40 -12.24 8.06 16.72
CA ASP A 40 -13.58 8.19 17.31
C ASP A 40 -13.89 7.08 18.32
N SER A 41 -12.94 6.17 18.60
CA SER A 41 -13.12 5.13 19.61
C SER A 41 -12.87 5.64 21.03
N ASP A 42 -13.50 4.98 22.00
CA ASP A 42 -13.39 5.33 23.42
C ASP A 42 -11.96 5.26 23.96
N ILE A 43 -11.06 4.50 23.32
CA ILE A 43 -9.65 4.40 23.77
C ILE A 43 -8.96 5.77 23.74
N SER A 44 -9.26 6.62 22.74
CA SER A 44 -8.63 7.94 22.61
C SER A 44 -9.08 8.91 23.72
N ALA A 45 -10.22 8.64 24.35
CA ALA A 45 -10.79 9.44 25.43
C ALA A 45 -10.49 8.87 26.83
N ILE A 46 -10.35 7.56 26.97
CA ILE A 46 -10.27 6.87 28.27
C ILE A 46 -8.83 6.70 28.76
N VAL A 47 -7.89 6.37 27.88
CA VAL A 47 -6.53 5.96 28.30
C VAL A 47 -5.56 7.13 28.26
N SER A 48 -4.52 7.07 29.08
CA SER A 48 -3.43 8.05 29.07
C SER A 48 -2.63 8.00 27.76
N GLY A 49 -1.87 9.06 27.46
CA GLY A 49 -1.05 9.11 26.24
C GLY A 49 -0.02 7.96 26.14
N ASP A 50 0.54 7.52 27.27
CA ASP A 50 1.48 6.40 27.31
C ASP A 50 0.80 5.06 27.08
N GLU A 51 -0.40 4.86 27.64
CA GLU A 51 -1.23 3.68 27.38
C GLU A 51 -1.66 3.62 25.91
N PHE A 52 -2.05 4.76 25.33
CA PHE A 52 -2.42 4.85 23.93
C PHE A 52 -1.25 4.52 23.01
N ARG A 53 -0.07 5.09 23.28
CA ARG A 53 1.17 4.77 22.56
C ARG A 53 1.48 3.27 22.63
N ALA A 54 1.38 2.68 23.82
CA ALA A 54 1.59 1.25 24.03
C ALA A 54 0.56 0.40 23.27
N ALA A 55 -0.73 0.77 23.29
CA ALA A 55 -1.79 0.08 22.55
C ALA A 55 -1.50 0.04 21.05
N VAL A 56 -1.12 1.17 20.46
CA VAL A 56 -0.79 1.27 19.02
C VAL A 56 0.42 0.39 18.68
N LEU A 57 1.47 0.38 19.52
CA LEU A 57 2.63 -0.49 19.32
C LEU A 57 2.24 -1.98 19.37
N LEU A 58 1.35 -2.36 20.28
CA LEU A 58 0.85 -3.74 20.37
C LEU A 58 0.00 -4.14 19.16
N TRP A 59 -0.83 -3.24 18.62
CA TRP A 59 -1.55 -3.50 17.37
C TRP A 59 -0.57 -3.76 16.22
N CYS A 60 0.43 -2.90 16.05
CA CYS A 60 1.47 -3.07 15.04
C CYS A 60 2.24 -4.38 15.21
N ALA A 61 2.65 -4.69 16.45
CA ALA A 61 3.36 -5.94 16.75
C ALA A 61 2.53 -7.17 16.42
N SER A 62 1.22 -7.15 16.74
CA SER A 62 0.32 -8.26 16.51
C SER A 62 0.09 -8.60 15.05
N TRP A 63 0.23 -7.62 14.15
CA TRP A 63 0.08 -7.81 12.71
C TRP A 63 1.06 -8.85 12.14
N HIS A 64 2.27 -8.92 12.70
CA HIS A 64 3.34 -9.82 12.26
C HIS A 64 3.51 -11.06 13.16
N GLN A 65 2.62 -11.28 14.12
CA GLN A 65 2.57 -12.54 14.87
C GLN A 65 1.95 -13.65 14.03
N ILE A 66 2.14 -14.90 14.47
CA ILE A 66 1.39 -16.06 13.97
C ILE A 66 0.67 -16.67 15.17
N PRO A 67 -0.67 -16.63 15.20
CA PRO A 67 -1.57 -16.02 14.21
C PRO A 67 -1.50 -14.48 14.17
N ALA A 68 -1.69 -13.87 13.00
CA ALA A 68 -1.76 -12.41 12.90
C ALA A 68 -2.94 -11.85 13.72
N ALA A 69 -2.80 -10.61 14.19
CA ALA A 69 -3.70 -9.93 15.14
C ALA A 69 -3.72 -10.48 16.56
N SER A 70 -2.78 -11.36 16.90
CA SER A 70 -2.63 -11.92 18.24
C SER A 70 -1.32 -11.48 18.89
N ILE A 71 -1.25 -11.50 20.22
CA ILE A 71 -0.01 -11.37 21.01
C ILE A 71 -0.04 -12.38 22.17
N PRO A 72 1.13 -12.81 22.67
CA PRO A 72 1.21 -13.63 23.88
C PRO A 72 0.67 -12.90 25.11
N ASP A 73 -0.01 -13.60 26.01
CA ASP A 73 -0.42 -13.09 27.32
C ASP A 73 0.71 -13.27 28.36
N ASP A 74 1.86 -12.63 28.12
CA ASP A 74 3.05 -12.68 28.98
C ASP A 74 3.62 -11.28 29.16
N ASP A 75 3.70 -10.78 30.39
CA ASP A 75 4.08 -9.39 30.66
C ASP A 75 5.53 -9.05 30.28
N VAL A 76 6.44 -10.02 30.22
CA VAL A 76 7.82 -9.78 29.77
C VAL A 76 7.83 -9.54 28.26
N VAL A 77 7.10 -10.37 27.51
CA VAL A 77 6.96 -10.22 26.06
C VAL A 77 6.18 -8.95 25.73
N LEU A 78 5.08 -8.70 26.43
CA LEU A 78 4.24 -7.51 26.22
C LEU A 78 5.01 -6.22 26.51
N ALA A 79 5.81 -6.17 27.58
CA ALA A 79 6.67 -5.01 27.86
C ALA A 79 7.66 -4.75 26.72
N GLN A 80 8.25 -5.81 26.15
CA GLN A 80 9.14 -5.69 24.99
C GLN A 80 8.39 -5.14 23.75
N LEU A 81 7.23 -5.70 23.43
CA LEU A 81 6.43 -5.29 22.27
C LEU A 81 5.85 -3.87 22.41
N ALA A 82 5.51 -3.45 23.63
CA ALA A 82 5.02 -2.12 23.94
C ALA A 82 6.13 -1.05 24.08
N GLY A 83 7.40 -1.42 23.87
CA GLY A 83 8.53 -0.48 23.89
C GLY A 83 9.07 -0.14 25.29
N TYR A 84 8.75 -0.93 26.31
CA TYR A 84 9.29 -0.83 27.68
C TYR A 84 10.48 -1.77 27.91
N GLY A 85 10.76 -2.68 26.98
CA GLY A 85 11.89 -3.58 27.04
C GLY A 85 11.83 -4.48 28.27
N ARG A 86 12.89 -4.48 29.08
CA ARG A 86 12.98 -5.25 30.33
C ARG A 86 12.30 -4.58 31.53
N VAL A 87 11.75 -3.37 31.37
CA VAL A 87 11.19 -2.57 32.48
C VAL A 87 9.73 -2.96 32.73
N VAL A 88 9.50 -4.22 33.11
CA VAL A 88 8.16 -4.82 33.27
C VAL A 88 7.31 -4.05 34.29
N ARG A 89 7.91 -3.53 35.36
CA ARG A 89 7.20 -2.78 36.40
C ARG A 89 6.48 -1.53 35.86
N GLU A 90 7.09 -0.83 34.91
CA GLU A 90 6.47 0.36 34.30
C GLU A 90 5.40 -0.06 33.28
N TRP A 91 5.65 -1.15 32.53
CA TRP A 91 4.62 -1.77 31.68
C TRP A 91 3.36 -2.15 32.46
N THR A 92 3.50 -2.81 33.62
CA THR A 92 2.37 -3.28 34.42
C THR A 92 1.40 -2.15 34.81
N LYS A 93 1.90 -0.92 35.00
CA LYS A 93 1.05 0.24 35.31
C LYS A 93 0.15 0.65 34.15
N LEU A 94 0.57 0.38 32.91
CA LEU A 94 -0.10 0.79 31.67
C LEU A 94 -0.84 -0.37 31.01
N ARG A 95 -0.61 -1.61 31.47
CA ARG A 95 -1.15 -2.83 30.89
C ARG A 95 -2.66 -2.76 30.68
N ALA A 96 -3.41 -2.22 31.64
CA ALA A 96 -4.86 -2.16 31.57
C ALA A 96 -5.35 -1.28 30.41
N GLY A 97 -4.84 -0.06 30.25
CA GLY A 97 -5.19 0.81 29.12
C GLY A 97 -4.61 0.33 27.79
N ALA A 98 -3.36 -0.17 27.79
CA ALA A 98 -2.70 -0.68 26.57
C ALA A 98 -3.40 -1.92 25.99
N LEU A 99 -3.99 -2.75 26.86
CA LEU A 99 -4.77 -3.93 26.47
C LEU A 99 -6.28 -3.66 26.40
N HIS A 100 -6.70 -2.40 26.32
CA HIS A 100 -8.11 -2.08 26.11
C HIS A 100 -8.64 -2.72 24.82
N GLY A 101 -9.74 -3.46 24.92
CA GLY A 101 -10.39 -4.14 23.78
C GLY A 101 -9.74 -5.46 23.35
N TRP A 102 -8.68 -5.92 24.01
CA TRP A 102 -8.09 -7.24 23.74
C TRP A 102 -8.91 -8.36 24.39
N ILE A 103 -9.00 -9.48 23.68
CA ILE A 103 -9.78 -10.66 24.10
C ILE A 103 -8.83 -11.84 24.24
N LYS A 104 -8.84 -12.49 25.41
CA LYS A 104 -8.13 -13.75 25.59
C LYS A 104 -8.91 -14.90 24.94
N CYS A 105 -8.30 -15.59 24.00
CA CYS A 105 -8.90 -16.71 23.28
C CYS A 105 -8.45 -18.07 23.85
N ALA A 106 -9.12 -19.14 23.41
CA ALA A 106 -8.90 -20.50 23.89
C ALA A 106 -7.49 -21.06 23.61
N ASP A 107 -6.74 -20.47 22.68
CA ASP A 107 -5.33 -20.79 22.40
C ASP A 107 -4.34 -20.11 23.36
N GLY A 108 -4.86 -19.36 24.35
CA GLY A 108 -4.07 -18.67 25.36
C GLY A 108 -3.50 -17.33 24.91
N ARG A 109 -3.81 -16.86 23.69
CA ARG A 109 -3.32 -15.59 23.14
C ARG A 109 -4.35 -14.48 23.30
N LEU A 110 -3.88 -13.24 23.30
CA LEU A 110 -4.74 -12.05 23.26
C LEU A 110 -4.95 -11.64 21.81
N TYR A 111 -6.20 -11.41 21.41
CA TYR A 111 -6.57 -10.94 20.09
C TYR A 111 -7.21 -9.57 20.14
N HIS A 112 -6.89 -8.71 19.18
CA HIS A 112 -7.59 -7.44 19.01
C HIS A 112 -8.63 -7.56 17.88
N PRO A 113 -9.95 -7.44 18.17
CA PRO A 113 -11.00 -7.70 17.17
C PRO A 113 -10.86 -6.88 15.88
N ILE A 114 -10.44 -5.63 15.98
CA ILE A 114 -10.28 -4.74 14.82
C ILE A 114 -9.10 -5.15 13.95
N VAL A 115 -7.99 -5.53 14.57
CA VAL A 115 -6.81 -5.98 13.83
C VAL A 115 -7.10 -7.36 13.23
N ALA A 116 -7.86 -8.22 13.92
CA ALA A 116 -8.26 -9.54 13.46
C ALA A 116 -9.17 -9.46 12.22
N GLU A 117 -10.11 -8.52 12.19
CA GLU A 117 -10.93 -8.22 11.01
C GLU A 117 -10.03 -7.94 9.78
N LYS A 118 -9.07 -7.02 9.92
CA LYS A 118 -8.15 -6.66 8.82
C LYS A 118 -7.16 -7.77 8.48
N ALA A 119 -6.72 -8.55 9.46
CA ALA A 119 -5.86 -9.69 9.23
C ALA A 119 -6.57 -10.79 8.44
N ASN A 120 -7.84 -11.08 8.76
CA ASN A 120 -8.64 -12.05 8.01
C ASN A 120 -8.88 -11.61 6.56
N GLU A 121 -9.21 -10.33 6.33
CA GLU A 121 -9.34 -9.77 4.98
C GLU A 121 -8.03 -9.94 4.18
N ALA A 122 -6.90 -9.54 4.76
CA ALA A 122 -5.58 -9.65 4.12
C ALA A 122 -5.18 -11.12 3.86
N TRP A 123 -5.46 -12.01 4.82
CA TRP A 123 -5.17 -13.43 4.71
C TRP A 123 -5.97 -14.09 3.61
N GLN A 124 -7.28 -13.85 3.55
CA GLN A 124 -8.15 -14.36 2.48
C GLN A 124 -7.70 -13.86 1.11
N ALA A 125 -7.39 -12.57 0.98
CA ALA A 125 -6.88 -11.99 -0.26
C ALA A 125 -5.55 -12.61 -0.69
N LYS A 126 -4.62 -12.82 0.27
CA LYS A 126 -3.33 -13.49 0.03
C LYS A 126 -3.52 -14.92 -0.49
N ARG A 127 -4.39 -15.71 0.13
CA ARG A 127 -4.66 -17.08 -0.29
C ARG A 127 -5.36 -17.16 -1.64
N ALA A 128 -6.34 -16.28 -1.89
CA ALA A 128 -6.99 -16.17 -3.19
C ALA A 128 -5.99 -15.79 -4.30
N GLN A 129 -5.02 -14.92 -4.00
CA GLN A 129 -3.97 -14.57 -4.95
C GLN A 129 -3.03 -15.76 -5.22
N ARG A 130 -2.67 -16.55 -4.21
CA ARG A 130 -1.91 -17.79 -4.39
C ARG A 130 -2.64 -18.77 -5.32
N TRP A 131 -3.94 -18.96 -5.10
CA TRP A 131 -4.78 -19.79 -5.98
C TRP A 131 -4.79 -19.28 -7.43
N LYS A 132 -4.99 -17.98 -7.66
CA LYS A 132 -4.95 -17.38 -9.02
C LYS A 132 -3.61 -17.63 -9.72
N THR A 133 -2.50 -17.49 -9.00
CA THR A 133 -1.16 -17.77 -9.53
C THR A 133 -1.01 -19.24 -9.89
N GLU A 134 -1.53 -20.15 -9.08
CA GLU A 134 -1.49 -21.60 -9.37
C GLU A 134 -2.33 -21.95 -10.61
N CYS A 135 -3.54 -21.41 -10.73
CA CYS A 135 -4.34 -21.58 -11.94
C CYS A 135 -3.62 -21.03 -13.19
N ALA A 136 -2.97 -19.87 -13.09
CA ALA A 136 -2.18 -19.33 -14.18
C ALA A 136 -0.97 -20.22 -14.54
N ARG A 137 -0.36 -20.89 -13.55
CA ARG A 137 0.73 -21.86 -13.74
C ARG A 137 0.23 -23.09 -14.50
N ILE A 138 -0.88 -23.68 -14.07
CA ILE A 138 -1.51 -24.84 -14.74
C ILE A 138 -1.87 -24.49 -16.19
N LYS A 139 -2.48 -23.31 -16.41
CA LYS A 139 -2.84 -22.85 -17.76
C LYS A 139 -1.64 -22.78 -18.69
N LYS A 140 -0.52 -22.22 -18.22
CA LYS A 140 0.73 -22.15 -19.01
C LYS A 140 1.36 -23.53 -19.23
N HIS A 141 1.24 -24.44 -18.27
CA HIS A 141 1.71 -25.82 -18.39
C HIS A 141 0.93 -26.57 -19.48
N ASN A 142 -0.41 -26.55 -19.41
CA ASN A 142 -1.31 -27.12 -20.41
C ASN A 142 -0.99 -26.60 -21.82
N GLN A 143 -0.78 -25.29 -21.97
CA GLN A 143 -0.40 -24.68 -23.25
C GLN A 143 0.95 -25.14 -23.80
N ARG A 144 1.94 -25.44 -22.94
CA ARG A 144 3.29 -25.86 -23.36
C ARG A 144 3.35 -27.33 -23.73
N HIS A 145 2.59 -28.16 -23.03
CA HIS A 145 2.68 -29.62 -23.13
C HIS A 145 1.50 -30.25 -23.89
N GLY A 146 0.49 -29.46 -24.28
CA GLY A 146 -0.72 -29.99 -24.91
C GLY A 146 -1.55 -30.86 -23.96
N GLU A 147 -1.37 -30.66 -22.65
CA GLU A 147 -2.12 -31.35 -21.59
C GLU A 147 -3.39 -30.56 -21.23
N ASP A 148 -4.32 -31.22 -20.54
CA ASP A 148 -5.54 -30.60 -20.01
C ASP A 148 -5.71 -30.90 -18.51
N LEU A 149 -4.71 -30.49 -17.72
CA LEU A 149 -4.79 -30.63 -16.27
C LEU A 149 -5.90 -29.71 -15.73
N PRO A 150 -6.75 -30.22 -14.81
CA PRO A 150 -7.83 -29.43 -14.24
C PRO A 150 -7.31 -28.33 -13.30
N PHE A 151 -8.03 -27.21 -13.24
CA PHE A 151 -7.78 -26.18 -12.24
C PHE A 151 -8.39 -26.61 -10.90
N PRO A 152 -7.68 -26.48 -9.78
CA PRO A 152 -8.25 -26.78 -8.47
C PRO A 152 -9.38 -25.79 -8.15
N ALA A 153 -10.45 -26.27 -7.52
CA ALA A 153 -11.47 -25.39 -6.95
C ALA A 153 -10.84 -24.50 -5.86
N LEU A 154 -11.38 -23.29 -5.66
CA LEU A 154 -10.85 -22.37 -4.66
C LEU A 154 -10.98 -22.98 -3.26
N GLU A 155 -12.13 -23.55 -2.95
CA GLU A 155 -12.46 -24.15 -1.66
C GLU A 155 -11.53 -25.32 -1.34
N GLU A 156 -11.27 -26.19 -2.33
CA GLU A 156 -10.34 -27.31 -2.19
C GLU A 156 -8.89 -26.83 -1.99
N PHE A 157 -8.48 -25.80 -2.75
CA PHE A 157 -7.17 -25.18 -2.59
C PHE A 157 -6.99 -24.52 -1.21
N LEU A 158 -8.07 -23.97 -0.65
CA LEU A 158 -8.10 -23.36 0.68
C LEU A 158 -8.31 -24.37 1.81
N ALA A 159 -8.64 -25.63 1.53
CA ALA A 159 -8.85 -26.63 2.57
C ALA A 159 -7.54 -27.23 3.11
N ASP A 160 -6.38 -26.87 2.55
CA ASP A 160 -5.04 -27.38 2.92
C ASP A 160 -5.02 -28.90 3.10
N VAL A 161 -5.81 -29.60 2.27
CA VAL A 161 -5.84 -31.06 2.24
C VAL A 161 -4.45 -31.53 1.80
N PRO A 162 -3.79 -32.44 2.54
CA PRO A 162 -2.54 -33.02 2.12
C PRO A 162 -2.76 -33.66 0.74
N ARG A 163 -2.28 -33.00 -0.32
CA ARG A 163 -2.21 -33.61 -1.64
C ARG A 163 -1.00 -34.51 -1.63
N ASP A 164 -1.21 -35.77 -1.24
CA ASP A 164 -0.38 -36.84 -1.74
C ASP A 164 -0.43 -36.77 -3.27
N THR A 165 0.74 -36.76 -3.90
CA THR A 165 0.99 -36.62 -5.36
C THR A 165 1.12 -35.19 -5.91
N VAL A 166 2.24 -34.54 -5.61
CA VAL A 166 2.91 -33.64 -6.57
C VAL A 166 4.40 -34.03 -6.60
N PRO A 167 5.02 -34.32 -7.76
CA PRO A 167 6.44 -34.66 -7.82
C PRO A 167 7.30 -33.47 -7.41
N PRO A 168 8.52 -33.71 -6.88
CA PRO A 168 9.34 -32.66 -6.29
C PRO A 168 9.67 -31.58 -7.30
N SER A 169 9.45 -30.33 -6.88
CA SER A 169 9.84 -29.11 -7.57
C SER A 169 11.34 -29.16 -7.91
N ARG A 170 11.69 -29.15 -9.21
CA ARG A 170 13.07 -28.84 -9.62
C ARG A 170 13.35 -27.36 -9.32
N PRO A 171 14.54 -27.02 -8.77
CA PRO A 171 14.94 -25.63 -8.64
C PRO A 171 14.99 -24.97 -10.02
N CYS A 172 14.51 -23.73 -10.08
CA CYS A 172 14.65 -22.85 -11.23
C CYS A 172 16.15 -22.70 -11.58
N PRO A 173 16.61 -22.99 -12.81
CA PRO A 173 17.99 -22.66 -13.17
C PRO A 173 18.13 -21.13 -13.19
N GLN A 174 19.15 -20.64 -12.49
CA GLN A 174 19.59 -19.25 -12.55
C GLN A 174 19.85 -18.90 -14.02
N GLY A 175 19.08 -17.94 -14.55
CA GLY A 175 19.21 -17.52 -15.94
C GLY A 175 20.61 -16.91 -16.20
N PRO A 176 21.19 -17.14 -17.38
CA PRO A 176 22.48 -16.58 -17.72
C PRO A 176 22.41 -15.05 -17.88
N ALA A 177 23.54 -14.43 -17.60
CA ALA A 177 23.79 -13.00 -17.64
C ALA A 177 23.31 -12.33 -18.94
N LEU A 178 22.72 -11.16 -18.79
CA LEU A 178 22.35 -10.24 -19.87
C LEU A 178 23.59 -9.92 -20.71
N GLN A 179 23.60 -10.36 -21.95
CA GLN A 179 24.47 -9.81 -22.99
C GLN A 179 23.57 -9.04 -23.96
N GLU A 180 23.79 -7.72 -24.02
CA GLU A 180 23.18 -6.82 -24.98
C GLU A 180 23.59 -7.21 -26.39
N THR A 181 22.62 -7.46 -27.26
CA THR A 181 22.80 -7.26 -28.70
C THR A 181 21.51 -6.70 -29.28
N GLY A 182 21.59 -5.47 -29.77
CA GLY A 182 20.50 -4.81 -30.49
C GLY A 182 20.24 -5.44 -31.84
N ARG A 183 18.99 -5.35 -32.30
CA ARG A 183 18.68 -5.37 -33.73
C ARG A 183 17.38 -4.63 -34.01
N GLU A 184 17.53 -3.57 -34.79
CA GLU A 184 16.46 -2.84 -35.46
C GLU A 184 15.78 -3.72 -36.50
N THR A 185 14.46 -3.56 -36.66
CA THR A 185 13.80 -3.59 -37.98
C THR A 185 12.43 -2.93 -37.85
N GLY A 186 12.19 -1.90 -38.64
CA GLY A 186 10.86 -1.32 -38.85
C GLY A 186 10.02 -2.18 -39.79
N THR A 187 8.73 -1.84 -39.92
CA THR A 187 8.04 -1.41 -41.15
C THR A 187 6.54 -1.34 -40.84
N GLY A 188 5.90 -0.22 -41.17
CA GLY A 188 4.46 -0.04 -41.01
C GLY A 188 3.66 -0.73 -42.12
N LYS A 189 2.35 -0.88 -41.87
CA LYS A 189 1.32 -0.89 -42.92
C LYS A 189 -0.03 -0.52 -42.30
N SER A 190 -0.70 0.38 -42.97
CA SER A 190 -1.94 1.04 -42.57
C SER A 190 -3.13 0.59 -43.43
N LEU A 191 -4.34 0.69 -42.82
CA LEU A 191 -5.68 0.95 -43.38
C LEU A 191 -6.50 -0.21 -44.00
N PRO A 192 -7.87 -0.16 -44.02
CA PRO A 192 -8.82 0.71 -43.29
C PRO A 192 -10.15 0.05 -42.78
N THR A 193 -10.94 0.88 -42.07
CA THR A 193 -12.43 1.00 -42.05
C THR A 193 -13.24 0.50 -40.84
N GLN A 194 -13.60 1.49 -40.01
CA GLN A 194 -14.87 1.86 -39.33
C GLN A 194 -15.84 0.81 -38.72
N ALA A 195 -16.18 1.04 -37.44
CA ALA A 195 -17.54 1.33 -36.96
C ALA A 195 -17.51 2.00 -35.56
N GLN A 196 -18.48 2.88 -35.30
CA GLN A 196 -18.56 3.87 -34.21
C GLN A 196 -18.69 3.34 -32.77
N GLY A 197 -18.26 4.19 -31.84
CA GLY A 197 -18.66 4.21 -30.43
C GLY A 197 -17.86 5.27 -29.67
N ASP A 198 -18.53 6.31 -29.17
CA ASP A 198 -17.93 7.49 -28.54
C ASP A 198 -16.90 7.16 -27.45
N ALA A 199 -15.63 7.51 -27.70
CA ALA A 199 -14.60 7.56 -26.67
C ALA A 199 -13.55 8.63 -27.01
N VAL A 200 -13.34 9.53 -26.06
CA VAL A 200 -12.35 10.62 -26.04
C VAL A 200 -10.94 10.10 -26.41
N PRO A 201 -10.16 10.80 -27.26
CA PRO A 201 -8.90 10.27 -27.75
C PRO A 201 -7.83 10.16 -26.64
N PRO A 202 -7.09 9.04 -26.55
CA PRO A 202 -5.96 8.91 -25.63
C PRO A 202 -4.82 9.88 -26.00
N PRO A 203 -4.01 10.32 -25.02
CA PRO A 203 -2.88 11.21 -25.28
C PRO A 203 -1.89 10.57 -26.26
N PRO A 204 -1.25 11.37 -27.14
CA PRO A 204 -0.39 10.85 -28.20
C PRO A 204 0.80 10.05 -27.62
N VAL A 205 1.09 8.89 -28.22
CA VAL A 205 2.13 7.94 -27.81
C VAL A 205 3.51 8.61 -27.60
N ALA A 206 3.79 9.70 -28.32
CA ALA A 206 5.00 10.52 -28.18
C ALA A 206 5.15 11.14 -26.77
N ARG A 207 4.05 11.56 -26.14
CA ARG A 207 4.05 12.18 -24.81
C ARG A 207 4.45 11.18 -23.72
N ILE A 208 3.90 9.97 -23.76
CA ILE A 208 4.24 8.92 -22.78
C ILE A 208 5.71 8.52 -22.90
N GLY A 209 6.23 8.44 -24.13
CA GLY A 209 7.65 8.18 -24.39
C GLY A 209 8.57 9.25 -23.80
N GLU A 210 8.21 10.52 -23.97
CA GLU A 210 8.91 11.68 -23.41
C GLU A 210 8.94 11.65 -21.89
N LEU A 211 7.77 11.50 -21.26
CA LEU A 211 7.64 11.42 -19.81
C LEU A 211 8.44 10.24 -19.23
N CYS A 212 8.38 9.06 -19.87
CA CYS A 212 9.20 7.92 -19.46
C CYS A 212 10.70 8.21 -19.51
N ARG A 213 11.17 8.97 -20.51
CA ARG A 213 12.59 9.34 -20.62
C ARG A 213 12.99 10.28 -19.48
N ARG A 214 12.18 11.29 -19.20
CA ARG A 214 12.42 12.27 -18.13
C ARG A 214 12.41 11.65 -16.74
N LEU A 215 11.46 10.76 -16.47
CA LEU A 215 11.41 10.03 -15.20
C LEU A 215 12.63 9.11 -15.01
N ARG A 216 13.10 8.46 -16.08
CA ARG A 216 14.33 7.63 -16.02
C ARG A 216 15.59 8.46 -15.78
N GLN A 217 15.67 9.70 -16.28
CA GLN A 217 16.76 10.63 -15.95
C GLN A 217 16.80 10.98 -14.46
N LEU A 218 15.67 10.91 -13.77
CA LEU A 218 15.58 11.07 -12.30
C LEU A 218 15.82 9.76 -11.53
N GLY A 219 16.18 8.66 -12.21
CA GLY A 219 16.39 7.35 -11.59
C GLY A 219 15.10 6.58 -11.29
N ILE A 220 13.95 7.01 -11.84
CA ILE A 220 12.68 6.31 -11.69
C ILE A 220 12.50 5.26 -12.77
N ALA A 221 12.20 4.03 -12.37
CA ALA A 221 11.82 2.97 -13.28
C ALA A 221 10.44 3.26 -13.90
N ALA A 222 10.44 3.78 -15.14
CA ALA A 222 9.25 4.13 -15.91
C ALA A 222 9.23 3.38 -17.25
N ALA A 223 8.09 2.78 -17.58
CA ALA A 223 7.84 2.08 -18.84
C ALA A 223 6.48 2.50 -19.42
N PRO A 224 6.32 2.61 -20.75
CA PRO A 224 5.07 3.06 -21.37
C PRO A 224 3.84 2.23 -20.96
N GLY A 225 4.00 0.91 -20.82
CA GLY A 225 2.93 0.01 -20.40
C GLY A 225 2.40 0.27 -18.97
N LEU A 226 3.15 0.99 -18.13
CA LEU A 226 2.68 1.41 -16.82
C LEU A 226 1.55 2.45 -16.94
N PHE A 227 1.71 3.40 -17.86
CA PHE A 227 0.78 4.50 -18.08
C PHE A 227 -0.52 4.06 -18.78
N ALA A 228 -0.56 2.82 -19.30
CA ALA A 228 -1.77 2.19 -19.80
C ALA A 228 -2.66 1.60 -18.67
N LYS A 229 -2.17 1.56 -17.42
CA LYS A 229 -2.97 1.05 -16.29
C LYS A 229 -4.07 2.05 -15.88
N PRO A 230 -5.20 1.56 -15.31
CA PRO A 230 -6.27 2.42 -14.83
C PRO A 230 -5.78 3.51 -13.85
N GLY A 231 -6.31 4.73 -13.97
CA GLY A 231 -5.96 5.89 -13.15
C GLY A 231 -4.92 6.82 -13.79
N TRP A 232 -3.96 6.30 -14.57
CA TRP A 232 -2.96 7.14 -15.24
C TRP A 232 -3.55 8.03 -16.34
N ALA A 233 -4.63 7.58 -16.99
CA ALA A 233 -5.30 8.36 -18.02
C ALA A 233 -5.79 9.73 -17.49
N GLU A 234 -6.42 9.75 -16.31
CA GLU A 234 -6.87 10.99 -15.68
C GLU A 234 -5.69 11.89 -15.29
N VAL A 235 -4.63 11.29 -14.74
CA VAL A 235 -3.40 12.01 -14.37
C VAL A 235 -2.77 12.69 -15.57
N LEU A 236 -2.58 11.96 -16.66
CA LEU A 236 -2.02 12.50 -17.89
C LEU A 236 -2.94 13.55 -18.51
N GLN A 237 -4.26 13.41 -18.40
CA GLN A 237 -5.19 14.40 -18.95
C GLN A 237 -5.18 15.72 -18.17
N ARG A 238 -5.02 15.67 -16.84
CA ARG A 238 -5.22 16.83 -15.96
C ARG A 238 -3.94 17.49 -15.47
N LEU A 239 -2.81 16.80 -15.53
CA LEU A 239 -1.49 17.33 -15.16
C LEU A 239 -0.57 17.37 -16.37
N ASP A 240 0.24 18.42 -16.45
CA ASP A 240 1.32 18.51 -17.42
C ASP A 240 2.54 17.71 -16.96
N ASP A 241 3.42 17.39 -17.92
CA ASP A 241 4.58 16.52 -17.68
C ASP A 241 5.63 17.22 -16.79
N GLU A 242 5.72 18.55 -16.83
CA GLU A 242 6.62 19.33 -15.97
C GLU A 242 6.22 19.19 -14.49
N PHE A 243 4.94 19.32 -14.20
CA PHE A 243 4.38 19.20 -12.87
C PHE A 243 4.55 17.79 -12.32
N ILE A 244 4.29 16.76 -13.14
CA ILE A 244 4.52 15.36 -12.76
C ILE A 244 6.00 15.14 -12.40
N VAL A 245 6.92 15.62 -13.24
CA VAL A 245 8.37 15.53 -12.99
C VAL A 245 8.78 16.31 -11.74
N ALA A 246 8.21 17.49 -11.49
CA ALA A 246 8.50 18.30 -10.32
C ALA A 246 8.07 17.62 -9.01
N VAL A 247 6.87 17.03 -8.97
CA VAL A 247 6.38 16.26 -7.81
C VAL A 247 7.29 15.07 -7.51
N VAL A 248 7.70 14.33 -8.56
CA VAL A 248 8.62 13.21 -8.43
C VAL A 248 10.00 13.68 -7.91
N ALA A 249 10.56 14.73 -8.51
CA ALA A 249 11.85 15.28 -8.11
C ALA A 249 11.84 15.80 -6.66
N GLN A 250 10.76 16.45 -6.22
CA GLN A 250 10.60 16.90 -4.84
C GLN A 250 10.63 15.72 -3.87
N LYS A 251 9.93 14.62 -4.20
CA LYS A 251 9.91 13.41 -3.37
C LYS A 251 11.28 12.75 -3.28
N LEU A 252 12.01 12.66 -4.40
CA LEU A 252 13.35 12.10 -4.43
C LEU A 252 14.35 12.91 -3.58
N ARG A 253 14.22 14.25 -3.57
CA ARG A 253 15.06 15.10 -2.71
C ARG A 253 14.78 14.90 -1.22
N ALA A 254 13.54 14.60 -0.85
CA ALA A 254 13.16 14.32 0.53
C ALA A 254 13.63 12.92 1.01
N HIS A 255 13.90 12.00 0.09
CA HIS A 255 14.29 10.61 0.38
C HIS A 255 15.52 10.19 -0.46
N PRO A 256 16.72 10.74 -0.16
CA PRO A 256 17.93 10.40 -0.90
C PRO A 256 18.30 8.92 -0.67
N GLY A 257 18.44 8.15 -1.75
CA GLY A 257 18.87 6.74 -1.73
C GLY A 257 17.73 5.70 -1.79
N GLU A 258 16.47 6.13 -1.80
CA GLU A 258 15.33 5.23 -1.95
C GLU A 258 14.94 5.08 -3.43
N HIS A 259 14.71 3.84 -3.88
CA HIS A 259 14.32 3.55 -5.26
C HIS A 259 12.81 3.50 -5.42
N PHE A 260 12.26 4.39 -6.25
CA PHE A 260 10.82 4.42 -6.54
C PHE A 260 10.52 3.98 -7.97
N SER A 261 9.43 3.22 -8.14
CA SER A 261 8.80 3.02 -9.45
C SER A 261 7.82 4.15 -9.73
N ALA A 262 7.62 4.50 -11.01
CA ALA A 262 6.60 5.47 -11.39
C ALA A 262 5.20 5.11 -10.86
N ALA A 263 4.91 3.82 -10.64
CA ALA A 263 3.63 3.34 -10.10
C ALA A 263 3.29 3.92 -8.70
N TYR A 264 4.32 4.18 -7.89
CA TYR A 264 4.19 4.74 -6.54
C TYR A 264 3.50 6.11 -6.55
N PHE A 265 3.72 6.90 -7.61
CA PHE A 265 3.24 8.27 -7.70
C PHE A 265 1.79 8.39 -8.15
N LEU A 266 1.17 7.32 -8.67
CA LEU A 266 -0.23 7.34 -9.12
C LEU A 266 -1.21 7.86 -8.04
N PRO A 267 -1.26 7.29 -6.82
CA PRO A 267 -2.17 7.77 -5.78
C PRO A 267 -1.89 9.23 -5.36
N VAL A 268 -0.61 9.63 -5.30
CA VAL A 268 -0.19 11.00 -4.94
C VAL A 268 -0.67 12.01 -5.98
N LEU A 269 -0.44 11.74 -7.26
CA LEU A 269 -0.87 12.60 -8.36
C LEU A 269 -2.40 12.65 -8.47
N SER A 270 -3.07 11.51 -8.24
CA SER A 270 -4.54 11.44 -8.23
C SER A 270 -5.15 12.26 -7.08
N GLU A 271 -4.48 12.33 -5.93
CA GLU A 271 -4.92 13.15 -4.81
C GLU A 271 -4.75 14.65 -5.08
N LEU A 272 -3.65 15.06 -5.72
CA LEU A 272 -3.45 16.44 -6.15
C LEU A 272 -4.55 16.92 -7.11
N ILE A 273 -4.99 16.05 -8.01
CA ILE A 273 -6.12 16.31 -8.93
C ILE A 273 -7.44 16.49 -8.16
N ARG A 274 -7.70 15.65 -7.15
CA ARG A 274 -8.93 15.75 -6.33
C ARG A 274 -8.96 17.01 -5.47
N ASN A 275 -7.80 17.51 -5.08
CA ASN A 275 -7.66 18.66 -4.18
C ASN A 275 -7.45 20.00 -4.90
N SER A 276 -7.31 20.02 -6.22
CA SER A 276 -7.02 21.23 -7.02
C SER A 276 -8.11 22.30 -7.04
N GLY A 277 -9.20 22.15 -6.27
CA GLY A 277 -10.32 23.09 -6.17
C GLY A 277 -10.83 23.35 -4.75
N LYS A 278 -10.13 22.88 -3.71
CA LYS A 278 -10.45 23.20 -2.31
C LYS A 278 -9.48 24.27 -1.79
N PRO A 279 -9.97 25.33 -1.10
CA PRO A 279 -9.06 26.25 -0.44
C PRO A 279 -8.18 25.47 0.54
N ALA A 280 -6.87 25.68 0.43
CA ALA A 280 -5.88 24.97 1.22
C ALA A 280 -6.12 25.23 2.72
N ASN A 281 -6.36 24.15 3.48
CA ASN A 281 -6.38 24.20 4.93
C ASN A 281 -4.96 24.55 5.43
N PRO A 282 -4.79 25.44 6.41
CA PRO A 282 -3.50 26.03 6.73
C PRO A 282 -2.72 25.08 7.65
N SER A 283 -1.94 24.17 7.06
CA SER A 283 -0.89 23.47 7.81
C SER A 283 0.39 23.29 6.99
N PHE A 284 0.82 24.33 6.27
CA PHE A 284 2.21 24.43 5.85
C PHE A 284 2.58 25.92 5.87
N GLY A 285 3.35 26.31 6.90
CA GLY A 285 3.78 27.67 7.13
C GLY A 285 4.61 28.19 5.95
N GLY A 286 4.23 29.37 5.47
CA GLY A 286 4.92 30.08 4.40
C GLY A 286 3.94 30.91 3.59
N THR A 287 4.20 32.21 3.49
CA THR A 287 3.39 33.16 2.72
C THR A 287 3.43 32.83 1.22
N HIS A 288 2.41 33.26 0.48
CA HIS A 288 2.30 33.04 -0.98
C HIS A 288 3.56 33.53 -1.74
N ALA A 289 4.18 34.61 -1.26
CA ALA A 289 5.39 35.17 -1.83
C ALA A 289 6.61 34.23 -1.67
N GLU A 290 6.71 33.50 -0.56
CA GLU A 290 7.80 32.53 -0.32
C GLU A 290 7.66 31.30 -1.21
N ARG A 291 6.42 30.84 -1.46
CA ARG A 291 6.16 29.71 -2.35
C ARG A 291 6.48 30.05 -3.81
N GLN A 292 6.16 31.26 -4.24
CA GLN A 292 6.45 31.72 -5.60
C GLN A 292 7.95 31.83 -5.84
N ARG A 293 8.71 32.35 -4.86
CA ARG A 293 10.19 32.41 -4.94
C ARG A 293 10.84 31.03 -5.05
N VAL A 294 10.32 30.05 -4.31
CA VAL A 294 10.82 28.67 -4.38
C VAL A 294 10.51 28.04 -5.75
N LEU A 295 9.32 28.30 -6.31
CA LEU A 295 8.95 27.86 -7.66
C LEU A 295 9.82 28.51 -8.76
N ASP A 296 10.13 29.80 -8.65
CA ASP A 296 10.94 30.52 -9.63
C ASP A 296 12.42 30.06 -9.58
N GLN A 297 12.96 29.78 -8.39
CA GLN A 297 14.30 29.19 -8.22
C GLN A 297 14.40 27.76 -8.77
N LEU A 298 13.35 26.96 -8.62
CA LEU A 298 13.33 25.56 -9.07
C LEU A 298 13.15 25.41 -10.59
N THR A 299 12.51 26.38 -11.24
CA THR A 299 12.28 26.39 -12.69
C THR A 299 13.38 27.10 -13.47
N GLY A 300 14.42 27.61 -12.79
CA GLY A 300 15.56 28.28 -13.43
C GLY A 300 15.20 29.63 -14.07
N ARG A 301 14.06 30.22 -13.73
CA ARG A 301 13.71 31.59 -14.13
C ARG A 301 14.41 32.56 -13.18
N ALA A 302 15.71 32.76 -13.43
CA ALA A 302 16.45 33.85 -12.80
C ALA A 302 15.87 35.20 -13.24
N ASP A 303 15.74 36.11 -12.27
CA ASP A 303 15.33 37.50 -12.42
C ASP A 303 15.97 38.17 -13.64
N GLY A 304 15.16 38.38 -14.67
CA GLY A 304 15.48 39.21 -15.83
C GLY A 304 14.83 40.58 -15.68
N ALA A 305 15.27 41.37 -14.70
CA ALA A 305 15.03 42.80 -14.72
C ALA A 305 15.75 43.41 -15.94
N ARG A 306 15.01 43.68 -17.01
CA ARG A 306 15.33 44.79 -17.92
C ARG A 306 14.30 45.89 -17.70
N THR A 307 14.67 46.83 -16.85
CA THR A 307 14.30 48.22 -17.00
C THR A 307 14.64 48.63 -18.43
N VAL A 308 13.63 48.82 -19.25
CA VAL A 308 13.74 49.70 -20.42
C VAL A 308 12.97 50.95 -20.04
N ASP A 309 13.74 51.97 -19.70
CA ASP A 309 13.31 53.33 -19.50
C ASP A 309 12.59 53.79 -20.77
N GLY A 310 11.32 54.14 -20.62
CA GLY A 310 10.43 54.55 -21.70
C GLY A 310 9.68 55.79 -21.26
N GLN A 311 10.44 56.87 -21.06
CA GLN A 311 9.94 58.21 -20.78
C GLN A 311 8.80 58.58 -21.73
N ALA A 312 7.63 58.85 -21.14
CA ALA A 312 6.67 59.74 -21.73
C ALA A 312 7.23 61.18 -21.69
N ARG A 313 7.54 61.74 -22.86
CA ARG A 313 7.54 63.20 -23.11
C ARG A 313 6.89 63.50 -24.45
N LEU A 314 5.73 64.16 -24.36
CA LEU A 314 5.26 65.24 -25.24
C LEU A 314 6.43 66.24 -25.47
N VAL A 315 6.70 66.94 -26.59
CA VAL A 315 6.12 67.23 -27.92
C VAL A 315 7.27 67.93 -28.69
N GLY A 316 7.38 67.74 -30.02
CA GLY A 316 8.22 68.58 -30.90
C GLY A 316 9.51 67.94 -31.38
#